data_AF-A0A9P6BV36-F1
#
_entry.id   AF-A0A9P6BV36-F1
#
_cell.length_a   1.000
_cell.length_b   1.000
_cell.length_c   1.000
_cell.angle_alpha   90.00
_cell.angle_beta   90.00
_cell.angle_gamma   90.00
#
_symmetry.space_group_name_H-M   'P 1'
#
loop_
_entity.id
_entity.type
_entity.pdbx_description
1 polymer ?
#
loop_
_entity_poly.entity_id
_entity_poly.type
_entity_poly.pdbx_seq_one_letter_code
_entity_poly.pdbx_strand_id
1 'polypeptide(L)'
;MVAALITLSGSMWDLIGFWNQTLPKLPNGGTWSQDLLWLELVTQCIDTNLMLNYSMSAVGIQGPVYSMDLNLTDYGGFVNLTYNISVPNRGGQHIDLVHHAYAGAVLGNEYTMQALNITRHSSFVGASYPVGNSSNYDRVGWDGSAVGVVNSLPVSYLNLTVHPGGETLCQGYDIGDIADGTNVNVECAIFLGPPQRTDNGNPQDYGLGSRWSQKIHSCASTTRASIQTVKFSTNSTTDLQSLHITRTLSGPNVLWATEKTNFTITKFDVFWGRVDDGAFVAESIGVPSLCYK
;
A
#
# COMPACT_ATOMS: atom_id res chain seq x y z
N MET A 1 -15.09 -3.86 26.54
CA MET A 1 -14.22 -4.40 25.47
C MET A 1 -13.02 -3.46 25.40
N VAL A 2 -11.84 -3.89 25.85
CA VAL A 2 -10.63 -3.07 25.72
C VAL A 2 -9.84 -3.69 24.57
N ALA A 3 -10.00 -3.14 23.37
CA ALA A 3 -9.10 -3.44 22.28
C ALA A 3 -7.81 -2.65 22.56
N ALA A 4 -6.76 -3.34 22.99
CA ALA A 4 -5.45 -2.72 23.10
C ALA A 4 -4.75 -2.83 21.74
N LEU A 5 -4.56 -1.70 21.07
CA LEU A 5 -3.68 -1.61 19.91
C LEU A 5 -2.24 -1.73 20.40
N ILE A 6 -1.59 -2.87 20.17
CA ILE A 6 -0.16 -3.01 20.47
C ILE A 6 0.62 -2.53 19.24
N THR A 7 0.96 -1.24 19.21
CA THR A 7 1.99 -0.72 18.29
C THR A 7 3.35 -0.96 18.95
N LEU A 8 4.21 -1.78 18.33
CA LEU A 8 5.62 -1.85 18.73
C LEU A 8 6.41 -0.93 17.81
N SER A 9 6.66 0.31 18.24
CA SER A 9 7.60 1.19 17.57
C SER A 9 9.02 0.70 17.84
N GLY A 10 9.74 0.29 16.79
CA GLY A 10 11.11 -0.20 16.94
C GLY A 10 11.68 -0.95 15.73
N SER A 11 10.84 -1.38 14.79
CA SER A 11 11.25 -1.87 13.47
C SER A 11 10.28 -1.34 12.43
N MET A 12 10.79 -1.08 11.23
CA MET A 12 10.20 -0.38 10.07
C MET A 12 8.91 -1.02 9.47
N TRP A 13 8.05 -1.63 10.28
CA TRP A 13 6.79 -2.25 9.87
C TRP A 13 5.79 -2.08 11.02
N ASP A 14 4.84 -1.15 10.85
CA ASP A 14 3.73 -1.02 11.79
C ASP A 14 2.82 -2.26 11.68
N LEU A 15 2.66 -2.96 12.80
CA LEU A 15 1.94 -4.22 12.91
C LEU A 15 0.78 -4.05 13.88
N ILE A 16 -0.42 -4.49 13.49
CA ILE A 16 -1.61 -4.43 14.35
C ILE A 16 -1.89 -5.82 14.90
N GLY A 17 -1.67 -5.98 16.21
CA GLY A 17 -2.00 -7.20 16.94
C GLY A 17 -3.35 -7.07 17.63
N PHE A 18 -4.26 -8.02 17.41
CA PHE A 18 -5.52 -8.07 18.15
C PHE A 18 -5.33 -8.87 19.44
N TRP A 19 -5.50 -8.18 20.57
CA TRP A 19 -5.39 -8.77 21.89
C TRP A 19 -6.69 -8.58 22.68
N ASN A 20 -7.27 -9.67 23.14
CA ASN A 20 -8.46 -9.68 23.98
C ASN A 20 -8.26 -10.62 25.17
N GLN A 21 -7.48 -10.20 26.17
CA GLN A 21 -7.37 -10.90 27.44
C GLN A 21 -7.13 -9.93 28.61
N THR A 22 -7.61 -10.32 29.79
CA THR A 22 -7.21 -9.78 31.08
C THR A 22 -5.86 -10.36 31.50
N LEU A 23 -5.00 -9.53 32.10
CA LEU A 23 -3.72 -9.98 32.66
C LEU A 23 -3.94 -11.20 33.57
N PRO A 24 -3.19 -12.30 33.38
CA PRO A 24 -3.22 -13.39 34.33
C PRO A 24 -2.82 -12.86 35.71
N LYS A 25 -3.43 -13.39 36.77
CA LYS A 25 -2.99 -13.07 38.13
C LYS A 25 -1.56 -13.60 38.30
N LEU A 26 -0.60 -12.70 38.42
CA LEU A 26 0.84 -12.99 38.56
C LEU A 26 1.34 -12.45 39.90
N PRO A 27 1.11 -13.16 41.03
CA PRO A 27 1.38 -12.64 42.38
C PRO A 27 2.85 -12.31 42.66
N ASN A 28 3.78 -12.89 41.90
CA ASN A 28 5.24 -12.72 42.05
C ASN A 28 5.92 -12.24 40.76
N GLY A 29 5.14 -11.65 39.84
CA GLY A 29 5.56 -11.56 38.44
C GLY A 29 5.54 -12.94 37.76
N GLY A 30 5.83 -12.98 36.47
CA GLY A 30 5.90 -14.24 35.75
C GLY A 30 5.98 -14.08 34.24
N THR A 31 6.05 -15.23 33.58
CA THR A 31 6.12 -15.34 32.13
C THR A 31 4.89 -16.10 31.64
N TRP A 32 4.22 -15.57 30.63
CA TRP A 32 3.15 -16.27 29.95
C TRP A 32 3.30 -16.11 28.44
N SER A 33 2.62 -16.95 27.68
CA SER A 33 2.65 -16.89 26.21
C SER A 33 1.24 -17.02 25.68
N GLN A 34 0.97 -16.31 24.59
CA GLN A 34 -0.32 -16.33 23.94
C GLN A 34 -0.14 -16.22 22.43
N ASP A 35 -0.97 -16.94 21.69
CA ASP A 35 -1.09 -16.79 20.25
C ASP A 35 -1.95 -15.58 19.93
N LEU A 36 -1.38 -14.61 19.21
CA LEU A 36 -2.07 -13.40 18.78
C LEU A 36 -2.19 -13.36 17.26
N LEU A 37 -3.32 -12.84 16.79
CA LEU A 37 -3.52 -12.50 15.39
C LEU A 37 -2.83 -11.17 15.09
N TRP A 38 -1.97 -11.19 14.08
CA TRP A 38 -1.28 -10.04 13.53
C TRP A 38 -1.80 -9.76 12.14
N LEU A 39 -2.20 -8.51 11.90
CA LEU A 39 -2.37 -7.97 10.56
C LEU A 39 -1.16 -7.12 10.23
N GLU A 40 -0.57 -7.39 9.07
CA GLU A 40 0.57 -6.67 8.56
C GLU A 40 0.30 -6.19 7.13
N LEU A 41 0.65 -4.95 6.85
CA LEU A 41 0.64 -4.45 5.50
C LEU A 41 1.89 -4.95 4.78
N VAL A 42 1.70 -5.61 3.65
CA VAL A 42 2.79 -6.04 2.77
C VAL A 42 2.70 -5.23 1.50
N THR A 43 3.75 -4.46 1.19
CA THR A 43 3.81 -3.58 0.03
C THR A 43 5.04 -3.90 -0.80
N GLN A 44 4.88 -3.93 -2.13
CA GLN A 44 5.98 -3.98 -3.09
C GLN A 44 5.85 -2.82 -4.06
N CYS A 45 6.97 -2.20 -4.41
CA CYS A 45 7.02 -1.04 -5.29
C CYS A 45 7.98 -1.28 -6.46
N ILE A 46 7.61 -0.76 -7.62
CA ILE A 46 8.40 -0.79 -8.86
C ILE A 46 8.57 0.64 -9.36
N ASP A 47 9.79 0.96 -9.80
CA ASP A 47 10.10 2.22 -10.47
C ASP A 47 9.40 2.26 -11.84
N THR A 48 8.66 3.33 -12.09
CA THR A 48 7.98 3.53 -13.38
C THR A 48 8.93 3.94 -14.50
N ASN A 49 10.19 4.24 -14.17
CA ASN A 49 11.17 4.89 -15.04
C ASN A 49 10.72 6.26 -15.52
N LEU A 50 9.91 6.96 -14.71
CA LEU A 50 9.56 8.35 -14.89
C LEU A 50 10.08 9.15 -13.70
N MET A 51 10.52 10.38 -13.97
CA MET A 51 11.03 11.26 -12.94
C MET A 51 10.38 12.63 -13.03
N LEU A 52 9.87 13.10 -11.90
CA LEU A 52 9.31 14.42 -11.76
C LEU A 52 10.43 15.40 -11.38
N ASN A 53 10.69 16.37 -12.23
CA ASN A 53 11.63 17.46 -12.01
C ASN A 53 10.88 18.75 -11.76
N TYR A 54 11.25 19.49 -10.72
CA TYR A 54 10.56 20.73 -10.41
C TYR A 54 11.44 21.77 -9.72
N SER A 55 11.06 23.04 -9.87
CA SER A 55 11.66 24.16 -9.14
C SER A 55 10.66 24.87 -8.25
N MET A 56 11.09 25.30 -7.06
CA MET A 56 10.29 26.17 -6.19
C MET A 56 10.30 27.59 -6.75
N SER A 57 9.16 28.09 -7.17
CA SER A 57 8.96 29.46 -7.63
C SER A 57 7.95 30.17 -6.72
N ALA A 58 8.11 31.48 -6.48
CA ALA A 58 7.14 32.25 -5.68
C ALA A 58 6.15 32.97 -6.59
N VAL A 59 4.84 32.82 -6.34
CA VAL A 59 3.84 33.71 -6.94
C VAL A 59 2.75 34.12 -5.93
N GLY A 60 2.86 35.36 -5.43
CA GLY A 60 1.69 36.19 -5.08
C GLY A 60 1.39 36.52 -3.60
N ILE A 61 1.79 37.74 -3.20
CA ILE A 61 1.25 38.82 -2.30
C ILE A 61 0.21 38.53 -1.15
N GLN A 62 -0.31 37.32 -0.93
CA GLN A 62 -1.32 37.03 0.11
C GLN A 62 -1.03 35.77 0.97
N GLY A 63 0.23 35.35 1.08
CA GLY A 63 0.66 34.20 1.89
C GLY A 63 1.66 33.32 1.14
N PRO A 64 2.27 32.30 1.79
CA PRO A 64 3.23 31.41 1.13
C PRO A 64 2.49 30.50 0.13
N VAL A 65 2.44 30.92 -1.13
CA VAL A 65 1.99 30.11 -2.26
C VAL A 65 3.20 29.86 -3.15
N TYR A 66 3.64 28.60 -3.21
CA TYR A 66 4.72 28.15 -4.07
C TYR A 66 4.11 27.67 -5.41
N SER A 67 4.54 28.26 -6.52
CA SER A 67 4.29 27.69 -7.85
C SER A 67 5.46 26.76 -8.19
N MET A 68 5.19 25.63 -8.84
CA MET A 68 6.24 24.70 -9.24
C MET A 68 6.27 24.56 -10.75
N ASP A 69 7.42 24.82 -11.37
CA ASP A 69 7.63 24.49 -12.79
C ASP A 69 7.86 22.98 -12.87
N LEU A 70 6.83 22.22 -13.23
CA LEU A 70 6.82 20.76 -13.19
C LEU A 70 7.11 20.18 -14.58
N ASN A 71 8.17 19.38 -14.65
CA ASN A 71 8.57 18.66 -15.85
C ASN A 71 8.65 17.17 -15.54
N LEU A 72 8.05 16.35 -16.41
CA LEU A 72 8.14 14.91 -16.34
C LEU A 72 9.17 14.41 -17.34
N THR A 73 10.19 13.70 -16.86
CA THR A 73 11.28 13.17 -17.68
C THR A 73 11.16 11.66 -17.83
N ASP A 74 11.23 11.19 -19.07
CA ASP A 74 11.20 9.77 -19.41
C ASP A 74 12.58 9.14 -19.28
N TYR A 75 12.72 8.11 -18.45
CA TYR A 75 13.92 7.27 -18.32
C TYR A 75 13.72 5.86 -18.89
N GLY A 76 12.70 5.65 -19.72
CA GLY A 76 12.31 4.35 -20.26
C GLY A 76 10.86 3.97 -19.94
N GLY A 77 10.13 4.79 -19.20
CA GLY A 77 8.73 4.57 -18.87
C GLY A 77 7.80 4.73 -20.07
N PHE A 78 8.14 5.62 -21.01
CA PHE A 78 7.35 5.83 -22.24
C PHE A 78 7.99 5.15 -23.45
N VAL A 79 9.25 5.45 -23.77
CA VAL A 79 9.91 4.92 -24.98
C VAL A 79 9.97 3.39 -24.99
N ASN A 80 10.16 2.76 -23.84
CA ASN A 80 10.24 1.29 -23.68
C ASN A 80 8.98 0.68 -23.05
N LEU A 81 7.85 1.39 -23.09
CA LEU A 81 6.59 0.86 -22.57
C LEU A 81 6.30 -0.52 -23.22
N THR A 82 5.68 -1.44 -22.49
CA THR A 82 5.21 -2.73 -23.05
C THR A 82 3.69 -2.73 -23.19
N TYR A 83 3.15 -3.53 -24.11
CA TYR A 83 1.70 -3.74 -24.24
C TYR A 83 1.26 -5.13 -23.80
N ASN A 84 2.21 -6.03 -23.52
CA ASN A 84 1.90 -7.39 -23.10
C ASN A 84 1.99 -7.48 -21.58
N ILE A 85 0.92 -7.07 -20.91
CA ILE A 85 0.75 -7.25 -19.46
C ILE A 85 -0.16 -8.46 -19.28
N SER A 86 0.36 -9.53 -18.68
CA SER A 86 -0.48 -10.65 -18.25
C SER A 86 -1.25 -10.27 -17.00
N VAL A 87 -2.49 -10.76 -16.89
CA VAL A 87 -3.30 -10.62 -15.67
C VAL A 87 -2.50 -11.18 -14.49
N PRO A 88 -2.33 -10.41 -13.40
CA PRO A 88 -1.64 -10.90 -12.21
C PRO A 88 -2.29 -12.16 -11.64
N ASN A 89 -1.50 -13.02 -11.01
CA ASN A 89 -2.05 -14.20 -10.32
C ASN A 89 -2.98 -13.74 -9.20
N ARG A 90 -4.23 -14.20 -9.24
CA ARG A 90 -5.27 -13.87 -8.24
C ARG A 90 -5.22 -14.79 -7.02
N GLY A 91 -4.68 -16.00 -7.20
CA GLY A 91 -4.95 -17.13 -6.33
C GLY A 91 -4.00 -17.30 -5.14
N GLY A 92 -4.59 -17.44 -3.96
CA GLY A 92 -3.99 -18.15 -2.83
C GLY A 92 -3.25 -17.29 -1.81
N GLN A 93 -2.54 -17.95 -0.89
CA GLN A 93 -1.78 -17.31 0.20
C GLN A 93 -0.46 -16.66 -0.24
N HIS A 94 -0.11 -16.77 -1.53
CA HIS A 94 1.17 -16.30 -2.10
C HIS A 94 0.91 -15.37 -3.28
N ILE A 95 0.52 -14.14 -2.97
CA ILE A 95 0.25 -13.10 -3.94
C ILE A 95 1.55 -12.45 -4.44
N ASP A 96 1.70 -12.31 -5.76
CA ASP A 96 2.87 -11.69 -6.40
C ASP A 96 2.69 -10.17 -6.50
N LEU A 97 2.88 -9.47 -5.39
CA LEU A 97 2.74 -8.01 -5.36
C LEU A 97 3.69 -7.28 -6.34
N VAL A 98 4.81 -7.90 -6.73
CA VAL A 98 5.73 -7.29 -7.70
C VAL A 98 5.08 -7.23 -9.08
N HIS A 99 4.41 -8.31 -9.50
CA HIS A 99 3.71 -8.34 -10.78
C HIS A 99 2.51 -7.38 -10.80
N HIS A 100 1.78 -7.26 -9.68
CA HIS A 100 0.72 -6.26 -9.53
C HIS A 100 1.28 -4.82 -9.65
N ALA A 101 2.34 -4.50 -8.91
CA ALA A 101 3.00 -3.18 -8.99
C ALA A 101 3.55 -2.88 -10.40
N TYR A 102 4.08 -3.89 -11.09
CA TYR A 102 4.54 -3.76 -12.47
C TYR A 102 3.38 -3.46 -13.43
N ALA A 103 2.25 -4.16 -13.32
CA ALA A 103 1.06 -3.88 -14.11
C ALA A 103 0.57 -2.43 -13.88
N GLY A 104 0.53 -1.99 -12.63
CA GLY A 104 0.21 -0.60 -12.28
C GLY A 104 1.19 0.42 -12.88
N ALA A 105 2.49 0.13 -12.90
CA ALA A 105 3.49 1.00 -13.51
C ALA A 105 3.30 1.16 -15.02
N VAL A 106 3.08 0.05 -15.74
CA VAL A 106 2.90 0.09 -17.21
C VAL A 106 1.60 0.84 -17.55
N LEU A 107 0.50 0.55 -16.87
CA LEU A 107 -0.78 1.22 -17.09
C LEU A 107 -0.69 2.71 -16.75
N GLY A 108 -0.09 3.07 -15.61
CA GLY A 108 0.13 4.47 -15.23
C GLY A 108 0.94 5.24 -16.26
N ASN A 109 2.00 4.63 -16.80
CA ASN A 109 2.80 5.21 -17.86
C ASN A 109 2.01 5.41 -19.16
N GLU A 110 1.22 4.41 -19.56
CA GLU A 110 0.35 4.50 -20.75
C GLU A 110 -0.65 5.65 -20.64
N TYR A 111 -1.35 5.75 -19.50
CA TYR A 111 -2.33 6.83 -19.27
C TYR A 111 -1.67 8.19 -19.22
N THR A 112 -0.46 8.29 -18.67
CA THR A 112 0.30 9.53 -18.68
C THR A 112 0.66 9.96 -20.10
N MET A 113 1.06 9.02 -20.94
CA MET A 113 1.31 9.30 -22.35
C MET A 113 0.04 9.82 -23.05
N GLN A 114 -1.12 9.22 -22.80
CA GLN A 114 -2.39 9.68 -23.35
C GLN A 114 -2.74 11.10 -22.87
N ALA A 115 -2.62 11.36 -21.57
CA ALA A 115 -2.92 12.67 -20.97
C ALA A 115 -2.00 13.79 -21.51
N LEU A 116 -0.74 13.48 -21.77
CA LEU A 116 0.24 14.42 -22.31
C LEU A 116 0.26 14.45 -23.85
N ASN A 117 -0.60 13.66 -24.52
CA ASN A 117 -0.63 13.49 -25.97
C ASN A 117 0.74 13.09 -26.57
N ILE A 118 1.40 12.14 -25.90
CA ILE A 118 2.71 11.58 -26.25
C ILE A 118 2.52 10.17 -26.81
N THR A 119 3.32 9.82 -27.81
CA THR A 119 3.46 8.44 -28.32
C THR A 119 4.86 7.90 -28.04
N ARG A 120 5.05 6.58 -28.12
CA ARG A 120 6.38 5.97 -27.92
C ARG A 120 7.41 6.52 -28.90
N HIS A 121 7.00 6.73 -30.15
CA HIS A 121 7.87 7.25 -31.20
C HIS A 121 8.26 8.72 -31.00
N SER A 122 7.44 9.50 -30.30
CA SER A 122 7.74 10.89 -29.95
C SER A 122 8.50 11.02 -28.61
N SER A 123 8.91 9.90 -28.01
CA SER A 123 9.63 9.86 -26.74
C SER A 123 10.98 9.17 -26.87
N PHE A 124 11.89 9.46 -25.94
CA PHE A 124 13.22 8.90 -25.84
C PHE A 124 13.76 9.06 -24.42
N VAL A 125 14.77 8.27 -24.05
CA VAL A 125 15.42 8.37 -22.73
C VAL A 125 16.02 9.77 -22.55
N GLY A 126 15.54 10.50 -21.55
CA GLY A 126 15.88 11.90 -21.25
C GLY A 126 14.90 12.93 -21.83
N ALA A 127 13.87 12.51 -22.57
CA ALA A 127 12.83 13.41 -23.05
C ALA A 127 12.08 14.02 -21.86
N SER A 128 11.88 15.33 -21.87
CA SER A 128 11.25 16.06 -20.78
C SER A 128 10.02 16.81 -21.27
N TYR A 129 8.90 16.59 -20.59
CA TYR A 129 7.60 17.10 -20.95
C TYR A 129 7.10 18.07 -19.88
N PRO A 130 6.75 19.31 -20.24
CA PRO A 130 6.13 20.21 -19.29
C PRO A 130 4.76 19.67 -18.92
N VAL A 131 4.57 19.40 -17.63
CA VAL A 131 3.27 19.04 -17.07
C VAL A 131 2.56 20.37 -16.84
N GLY A 132 1.77 20.78 -17.83
CA GLY A 132 1.33 22.17 -17.98
C GLY A 132 0.57 22.75 -16.78
N ASN A 133 0.65 24.08 -16.66
CA ASN A 133 -0.29 24.96 -15.96
C ASN A 133 -1.71 24.82 -16.58
N SER A 134 -2.36 23.69 -16.38
CA SER A 134 -3.80 23.58 -16.52
C SER A 134 -4.40 24.46 -15.41
N SER A 135 -5.10 25.52 -15.80
CA SER A 135 -5.80 26.46 -14.91
C SER A 135 -6.83 25.83 -13.96
N ASN A 136 -6.94 24.50 -13.92
CA ASN A 136 -7.89 23.71 -13.13
C ASN A 136 -7.24 22.68 -12.19
N TYR A 137 -5.91 22.59 -12.08
CA TYR A 137 -5.27 21.73 -11.07
C TYR A 137 -4.32 22.54 -10.18
N ASP A 138 -4.66 22.49 -8.89
CA ASP A 138 -4.30 23.41 -7.83
C ASP A 138 -2.83 23.52 -7.44
N ARG A 139 -2.58 24.65 -6.78
CA ARG A 139 -1.48 24.95 -5.85
C ARG A 139 -0.98 23.69 -5.12
N VAL A 140 0.32 23.41 -5.20
CA VAL A 140 0.96 22.45 -4.30
C VAL A 140 1.06 23.11 -2.92
N GLY A 141 0.05 22.89 -2.08
CA GLY A 141 0.04 23.33 -0.69
C GLY A 141 0.90 22.41 0.16
N TRP A 142 1.96 22.96 0.74
CA TRP A 142 2.78 22.24 1.71
C TRP A 142 2.30 22.61 3.12
N ASP A 143 1.40 21.80 3.68
CA ASP A 143 1.10 21.89 5.09
C ASP A 143 2.31 21.31 5.84
N GLY A 144 3.02 22.16 6.60
CA GLY A 144 4.20 21.80 7.39
C GLY A 144 3.96 20.73 8.46
N SER A 145 2.77 20.12 8.51
CA SER A 145 2.41 19.03 9.41
C SER A 145 2.41 17.62 8.76
N ALA A 146 2.70 17.47 7.46
CA ALA A 146 2.78 16.14 6.83
C ALA A 146 3.90 16.02 5.76
N VAL A 147 4.99 15.34 6.13
CA VAL A 147 5.95 14.79 5.15
C VAL A 147 5.25 13.64 4.43
N GLY A 148 5.16 13.71 3.09
CA GLY A 148 4.64 12.61 2.26
C GLY A 148 3.18 12.72 1.83
N VAL A 149 2.47 13.80 2.16
CA VAL A 149 1.10 14.03 1.66
C VAL A 149 1.12 15.11 0.58
N VAL A 150 1.06 14.66 -0.67
CA VAL A 150 0.85 15.50 -1.85
C VAL A 150 -0.64 15.46 -2.22
N ASN A 151 -1.42 16.40 -1.69
CA ASN A 151 -2.88 16.40 -1.86
C ASN A 151 -3.35 16.67 -3.31
N SER A 152 -2.48 17.22 -4.18
CA SER A 152 -2.79 17.41 -5.60
C SER A 152 -1.51 17.67 -6.39
N LEU A 153 -0.90 16.62 -6.93
CA LEU A 153 0.05 16.81 -8.03
C LEU A 153 -0.73 16.86 -9.33
N PRO A 154 -0.31 17.67 -10.32
CA PRO A 154 -0.87 17.59 -11.67
C PRO A 154 -0.52 16.27 -12.36
N VAL A 155 0.19 15.34 -11.70
CA VAL A 155 0.34 13.95 -12.13
C VAL A 155 -0.85 13.07 -11.76
N SER A 156 -2.02 13.65 -11.47
CA SER A 156 -3.26 12.92 -11.19
C SER A 156 -3.67 11.98 -12.33
N TYR A 157 -3.19 12.18 -13.55
CA TYR A 157 -3.34 11.24 -14.67
C TYR A 157 -2.55 9.93 -14.51
N LEU A 158 -1.59 9.85 -13.58
CA LEU A 158 -0.97 8.58 -13.15
C LEU A 158 -1.91 7.78 -12.23
N ASN A 159 -3.00 8.39 -11.76
CA ASN A 159 -3.95 7.71 -10.89
C ASN A 159 -4.72 6.66 -11.69
N LEU A 160 -4.55 5.40 -11.28
CA LEU A 160 -5.18 4.25 -11.91
C LEU A 160 -6.72 4.29 -11.80
N THR A 161 -7.26 5.05 -10.84
CA THR A 161 -8.71 5.21 -10.59
C THR A 161 -9.44 5.98 -11.70
N VAL A 162 -8.72 6.75 -12.51
CA VAL A 162 -9.32 7.71 -13.45
C VAL A 162 -9.73 7.05 -14.77
N HIS A 163 -9.29 5.82 -15.06
CA HIS A 163 -9.53 5.14 -16.34
C HIS A 163 -10.11 3.72 -16.18
N PRO A 164 -11.05 3.29 -17.07
CA PRO A 164 -11.72 1.99 -16.94
C PRO A 164 -10.71 0.82 -17.03
N GLY A 165 -10.67 -0.02 -16.00
CA GLY A 165 -9.89 -1.26 -15.99
C GLY A 165 -8.43 -1.13 -15.54
N GLY A 166 -7.93 0.08 -15.29
CA GLY A 166 -6.56 0.31 -14.77
C GLY A 166 -6.38 -0.27 -13.36
N GLU A 167 -7.31 0.04 -12.47
CA GLU A 167 -7.39 -0.57 -11.14
C GLU A 167 -7.61 -2.08 -11.23
N THR A 168 -8.60 -2.54 -11.99
CA THR A 168 -8.94 -3.96 -12.14
C THR A 168 -7.75 -4.83 -12.56
N LEU A 169 -6.94 -4.36 -13.51
CA LEU A 169 -5.75 -5.09 -13.97
C LEU A 169 -4.62 -5.07 -12.94
N CYS A 170 -4.47 -3.97 -12.20
CA CYS A 170 -3.45 -3.88 -11.15
C CYS A 170 -3.83 -4.64 -9.89
N GLN A 171 -5.07 -4.50 -9.41
CA GLN A 171 -5.60 -5.19 -8.23
C GLN A 171 -5.84 -6.68 -8.54
N GLY A 172 -6.07 -7.01 -9.81
CA GLY A 172 -6.22 -8.38 -10.28
C GLY A 172 -7.65 -8.91 -10.16
N TYR A 173 -8.62 -8.17 -9.63
CA TYR A 173 -10.03 -8.57 -9.58
C TYR A 173 -10.95 -7.39 -9.95
N ASP A 174 -12.22 -7.68 -10.26
CA ASP A 174 -13.26 -6.68 -10.48
C ASP A 174 -14.50 -6.94 -9.61
N ILE A 175 -15.40 -5.98 -9.56
CA ILE A 175 -16.69 -6.03 -8.86
C ILE A 175 -17.60 -7.20 -9.29
N GLY A 176 -17.36 -7.77 -10.47
CA GLY A 176 -18.08 -8.91 -11.04
C GLY A 176 -17.52 -10.27 -10.65
N ASP A 177 -16.32 -10.33 -10.03
CA ASP A 177 -15.73 -11.58 -9.58
C ASP A 177 -16.48 -12.15 -8.37
N ILE A 178 -16.40 -13.47 -8.18
CA ILE A 178 -17.04 -14.18 -7.06
C ILE A 178 -16.30 -13.85 -5.76
N ALA A 179 -17.06 -13.58 -4.70
CA ALA A 179 -16.53 -13.36 -3.36
C ALA A 179 -16.17 -14.72 -2.73
N ASP A 180 -14.91 -15.14 -2.92
CA ASP A 180 -14.33 -16.35 -2.34
C ASP A 180 -12.83 -16.18 -2.03
N GLY A 181 -12.19 -17.22 -1.50
CA GLY A 181 -10.76 -17.21 -1.15
C GLY A 181 -9.79 -17.19 -2.34
N THR A 182 -10.27 -17.11 -3.58
CA THR A 182 -9.44 -17.07 -4.79
C THR A 182 -9.15 -15.65 -5.26
N ASN A 183 -9.81 -14.64 -4.70
CA ASN A 183 -9.60 -13.23 -5.01
C ASN A 183 -9.04 -12.51 -3.77
N VAL A 184 -7.74 -12.25 -3.77
CA VAL A 184 -7.07 -11.50 -2.70
C VAL A 184 -7.19 -10.01 -2.97
N ASN A 185 -7.57 -9.24 -1.94
CA ASN A 185 -7.56 -7.78 -2.04
C ASN A 185 -6.12 -7.26 -2.17
N VAL A 186 -5.83 -6.62 -3.29
CA VAL A 186 -4.60 -5.88 -3.55
C VAL A 186 -4.98 -4.46 -3.90
N GLU A 187 -4.38 -3.49 -3.23
CA GLU A 187 -4.56 -2.08 -3.52
C GLU A 187 -3.33 -1.53 -4.24
N CYS A 188 -3.56 -0.83 -5.35
CA CYS A 188 -2.51 -0.24 -6.15
C CYS A 188 -2.52 1.28 -6.05
N ALA A 189 -1.34 1.88 -5.92
CA ALA A 189 -1.19 3.33 -5.91
C ALA A 189 0.14 3.76 -6.51
N ILE A 190 0.20 5.02 -6.94
CA ILE A 190 1.43 5.67 -7.41
C ILE A 190 1.97 6.57 -6.30
N PHE A 191 3.26 6.47 -6.03
CA PHE A 191 3.97 7.22 -5.00
C PHE A 191 5.13 8.00 -5.60
N LEU A 192 5.38 9.18 -5.05
CA LEU A 192 6.65 9.86 -5.26
C LEU A 192 7.68 9.35 -4.25
N GLY A 193 8.85 8.99 -4.73
CA GLY A 193 10.01 8.74 -3.89
C GLY A 193 10.51 10.03 -3.23
N PRO A 194 11.38 9.95 -2.21
CA PRO A 194 11.85 11.13 -1.49
C PRO A 194 12.50 12.18 -2.40
N PRO A 195 12.25 13.48 -2.15
CA PRO A 195 12.81 14.57 -2.97
C PRO A 195 14.33 14.62 -2.89
N GLN A 196 14.97 14.65 -4.06
CA GLN A 196 16.41 14.76 -4.22
C GLN A 196 16.77 16.14 -4.77
N ARG A 197 17.71 16.81 -4.11
CA ARG A 197 18.18 18.13 -4.52
C ARG A 197 19.10 18.04 -5.74
N THR A 198 18.88 18.86 -6.77
CA THR A 198 19.60 18.76 -8.06
C THR A 198 20.49 19.96 -8.42
N ASP A 199 20.48 21.03 -7.62
CA ASP A 199 21.26 22.26 -7.87
C ASP A 199 22.46 22.43 -6.93
N ASN A 200 22.87 21.36 -6.23
CA ASN A 200 23.91 21.35 -5.19
C ASN A 200 23.61 22.24 -3.96
N GLY A 201 22.36 22.69 -3.78
CA GLY A 201 21.90 23.36 -2.57
C GLY A 201 21.80 22.41 -1.37
N ASN A 202 21.50 22.97 -0.20
CA ASN A 202 21.26 22.17 1.01
C ASN A 202 19.96 21.35 0.86
N PRO A 203 20.00 20.01 0.99
CA PRO A 203 18.79 19.17 0.91
C PRO A 203 17.75 19.42 2.02
N GLN A 204 18.11 20.14 3.07
CA GLN A 204 17.20 20.54 4.15
C GLN A 204 16.56 21.92 3.93
N ASP A 205 17.03 22.66 2.92
CA ASP A 205 16.55 24.02 2.63
C ASP A 205 15.66 24.01 1.39
N TYR A 206 14.37 24.25 1.59
CA TYR A 206 13.38 24.33 0.52
C TYR A 206 13.10 25.77 0.09
N GLY A 207 14.14 26.61 0.08
CA GLY A 207 14.09 27.98 -0.37
C GLY A 207 13.65 28.15 -1.82
N LEU A 208 13.24 29.38 -2.16
CA LEU A 208 12.86 29.76 -3.52
C LEU A 208 14.02 29.59 -4.51
N GLY A 209 13.70 29.21 -5.74
CA GLY A 209 14.66 28.88 -6.80
C GLY A 209 15.29 27.49 -6.65
N SER A 210 14.97 26.75 -5.59
CA SER A 210 15.47 25.39 -5.40
C SER A 210 14.99 24.42 -6.46
N ARG A 211 15.88 23.54 -6.92
CA ARG A 211 15.58 22.51 -7.92
C ARG A 211 15.63 21.11 -7.32
N TRP A 212 14.62 20.32 -7.64
CA TRP A 212 14.38 19.01 -7.05
C TRP A 212 13.97 18.00 -8.11
N SER A 213 14.20 16.72 -7.79
CA SER A 213 13.74 15.58 -8.56
C SER A 213 13.14 14.51 -7.65
N GLN A 214 12.09 13.84 -8.11
CA GLN A 214 11.46 12.71 -7.42
C GLN A 214 11.21 11.60 -8.44
N LYS A 215 11.60 10.37 -8.07
CA LYS A 215 11.22 9.18 -8.84
C LYS A 215 9.76 8.85 -8.60
N ILE A 216 9.13 8.26 -9.60
CA ILE A 216 7.73 7.83 -9.53
C ILE A 216 7.71 6.31 -9.42
N HIS A 217 7.04 5.80 -8.41
CA HIS A 217 6.91 4.37 -8.14
C HIS A 217 5.45 3.95 -8.21
N SER A 218 5.19 2.79 -8.82
CA SER A 218 3.92 2.10 -8.64
C SER A 218 4.08 1.07 -7.54
N CYS A 219 3.14 1.03 -6.60
CA CYS A 219 3.17 0.10 -5.49
C CYS A 219 1.86 -0.68 -5.42
N ALA A 220 1.98 -1.96 -5.08
CA ALA A 220 0.86 -2.84 -4.77
C ALA A 220 0.97 -3.28 -3.31
N SER A 221 -0.13 -3.19 -2.57
CA SER A 221 -0.21 -3.50 -1.15
C SER A 221 -1.34 -4.47 -0.85
N THR A 222 -1.12 -5.35 0.11
CA THR A 222 -2.15 -6.24 0.65
C THR A 222 -1.99 -6.39 2.15
N THR A 223 -2.99 -6.95 2.82
CA THR A 223 -2.90 -7.28 4.24
C THR A 223 -2.61 -8.77 4.40
N ARG A 224 -1.54 -9.12 5.12
CA ARG A 224 -1.25 -10.50 5.52
C ARG A 224 -1.67 -10.73 6.96
N ALA A 225 -2.39 -11.82 7.19
CA ALA A 225 -2.76 -12.29 8.51
C ALA A 225 -1.80 -13.39 8.96
N SER A 226 -1.25 -13.29 10.17
CA SER A 226 -0.40 -14.32 10.76
C SER A 226 -0.73 -14.53 12.24
N ILE A 227 -0.51 -15.76 12.72
CA ILE A 227 -0.57 -16.06 14.16
C ILE A 227 0.85 -16.16 14.67
N GLN A 228 1.16 -15.39 15.71
CA GLN A 228 2.48 -15.43 16.35
C GLN A 228 2.30 -15.68 17.84
N THR A 229 3.12 -16.55 18.40
CA THR A 229 3.18 -16.73 19.85
C THR A 229 3.98 -15.58 20.43
N VAL A 230 3.30 -14.79 21.24
CA VAL A 230 3.87 -13.66 21.95
C VAL A 230 4.10 -14.09 23.38
N LYS A 231 5.36 -14.05 23.79
CA LYS A 231 5.80 -14.34 25.14
C LYS A 231 6.00 -13.03 25.89
N PHE A 232 5.24 -12.90 26.97
CA PHE A 232 5.28 -11.78 27.88
C PHE A 232 6.00 -12.20 29.15
N SER A 233 6.87 -11.35 29.67
CA SER A 233 7.49 -11.54 30.98
C SER A 233 7.53 -10.23 31.73
N THR A 234 7.09 -10.24 32.98
CA THR A 234 7.14 -9.10 33.89
C THR A 234 7.63 -9.58 35.26
N ASN A 235 8.45 -8.76 35.90
CA ASN A 235 8.84 -8.96 37.30
C ASN A 235 7.96 -8.14 38.26
N SER A 236 7.08 -7.31 37.71
CA SER A 236 6.14 -6.48 38.46
C SER A 236 4.81 -7.19 38.67
N THR A 237 4.20 -6.95 39.82
CA THR A 237 2.91 -7.51 40.23
C THR A 237 1.76 -6.52 40.03
N THR A 238 2.07 -5.25 39.74
CA THR A 238 1.11 -4.13 39.75
C THR A 238 1.18 -3.21 38.54
N ASP A 239 2.25 -3.26 37.73
CA ASP A 239 2.41 -2.41 36.55
C ASP A 239 2.97 -3.15 35.33
N LEU A 240 2.84 -2.49 34.17
CA LEU A 240 3.34 -2.97 32.88
C LEU A 240 4.70 -2.35 32.51
N GLN A 241 5.33 -1.57 33.39
CA GLN A 241 6.57 -0.85 33.07
C GLN A 241 7.78 -1.78 32.87
N SER A 242 7.74 -2.98 33.46
CA SER A 242 8.77 -4.02 33.30
C SER A 242 8.35 -5.15 32.35
N LEU A 243 7.35 -4.91 31.49
CA LEU A 243 6.86 -5.89 30.53
C LEU A 243 7.85 -6.06 29.38
N HIS A 244 8.52 -7.20 29.34
CA HIS A 244 9.27 -7.65 28.17
C HIS A 244 8.39 -8.50 27.27
N ILE A 245 8.38 -8.15 25.98
CA ILE A 245 7.59 -8.83 24.96
C ILE A 245 8.57 -9.42 23.96
N THR A 246 8.51 -10.73 23.77
CA THR A 246 9.27 -11.45 22.74
C THR A 246 8.32 -12.17 21.82
N ARG A 247 8.57 -12.11 20.52
CA ARG A 247 7.73 -12.74 19.51
C ARG A 247 8.49 -13.90 18.89
N THR A 248 7.79 -15.01 18.73
CA THR A 248 8.27 -16.14 17.95
C THR A 248 7.16 -16.50 16.96
N LEU A 249 7.52 -16.64 15.69
CA LEU A 249 6.62 -17.24 14.70
C LEU A 249 6.19 -18.60 15.24
N SER A 250 4.90 -18.76 15.48
CA SER A 250 4.37 -20.04 15.93
C SER A 250 4.35 -20.97 14.73
N GLY A 251 4.96 -22.16 14.84
CA GLY A 251 4.71 -23.26 13.90
C GLY A 251 3.52 -24.09 14.39
N PRO A 252 2.87 -24.96 13.58
CA PRO A 252 2.96 -25.22 12.13
C PRO A 252 1.95 -24.34 11.33
N ASN A 253 1.80 -24.59 10.03
CA ASN A 253 0.84 -23.91 9.13
C ASN A 253 -0.56 -23.81 9.75
N VAL A 254 -0.96 -22.60 10.15
CA VAL A 254 -2.32 -22.32 10.60
C VAL A 254 -3.26 -22.47 9.41
N LEU A 255 -4.32 -23.27 9.59
CA LEU A 255 -5.39 -23.38 8.60
C LEU A 255 -6.32 -22.18 8.68
N TRP A 256 -6.48 -21.51 7.55
CA TRP A 256 -7.42 -20.43 7.34
C TRP A 256 -8.53 -20.91 6.42
N ALA A 257 -9.77 -20.54 6.71
CA ALA A 257 -10.89 -20.72 5.80
C ALA A 257 -11.51 -19.38 5.47
N THR A 258 -12.00 -19.29 4.24
CA THR A 258 -12.82 -18.19 3.74
C THR A 258 -14.15 -18.77 3.33
N GLU A 259 -15.22 -18.07 3.67
CA GLU A 259 -16.56 -18.37 3.22
C GLU A 259 -16.63 -18.46 1.69
N LYS A 260 -17.17 -19.56 1.21
CA LYS A 260 -17.53 -19.79 -0.19
C LYS A 260 -18.95 -19.32 -0.37
N THR A 261 -19.07 -18.31 -1.23
CA THR A 261 -20.35 -17.80 -1.68
C THR A 261 -20.49 -18.05 -3.19
N ASN A 262 -21.71 -17.90 -3.71
CA ASN A 262 -21.96 -17.75 -5.15
C ASN A 262 -22.33 -16.29 -5.47
N PHE A 263 -21.96 -15.35 -4.59
CA PHE A 263 -22.24 -13.93 -4.76
C PHE A 263 -21.01 -13.21 -5.29
N THR A 264 -21.24 -12.11 -6.00
CA THR A 264 -20.16 -11.24 -6.46
C THR A 264 -19.61 -10.40 -5.31
N ILE A 265 -18.37 -9.94 -5.42
CA ILE A 265 -17.68 -9.10 -4.42
C ILE A 265 -18.54 -7.88 -4.02
N THR A 266 -19.29 -7.30 -4.96
CA THR A 266 -20.21 -6.17 -4.70
C THR A 266 -21.37 -6.44 -3.76
N LYS A 267 -21.76 -7.71 -3.57
CA LYS A 267 -22.98 -8.07 -2.86
C LYS A 267 -22.72 -8.60 -1.46
N PHE A 268 -21.48 -8.95 -1.14
CA PHE A 268 -21.20 -9.75 0.03
C PHE A 268 -19.77 -9.56 0.53
N ASP A 269 -19.62 -9.24 1.81
CA ASP A 269 -18.33 -9.28 2.50
C ASP A 269 -18.10 -10.69 3.06
N VAL A 270 -17.05 -11.38 2.60
CA VAL A 270 -16.77 -12.76 3.01
C VAL A 270 -16.22 -12.83 4.43
N PHE A 271 -16.74 -13.77 5.22
CA PHE A 271 -16.10 -14.12 6.49
C PHE A 271 -14.85 -14.97 6.24
N TRP A 272 -13.81 -14.70 7.01
CA TRP A 272 -12.58 -15.50 7.01
C TRP A 272 -12.04 -15.65 8.43
N GLY A 273 -11.34 -16.74 8.70
CA GLY A 273 -10.82 -17.00 10.04
C GLY A 273 -10.02 -18.28 10.19
N ARG A 274 -9.40 -18.44 11.36
CA ARG A 274 -8.69 -19.67 11.73
C ARG A 274 -9.68 -20.81 11.89
N VAL A 275 -9.30 -21.98 11.38
CA VAL A 275 -10.00 -23.24 11.60
C VAL A 275 -9.15 -24.15 12.48
N ASP A 276 -9.82 -24.97 13.30
CA ASP A 276 -9.17 -25.96 14.15
C ASP A 276 -8.61 -27.14 13.32
N ASP A 277 -7.48 -27.71 13.73
CA ASP A 277 -6.76 -28.74 12.98
C ASP A 277 -7.58 -30.05 12.88
N GLY A 278 -8.58 -30.22 13.76
CA GLY A 278 -9.50 -31.36 13.80
C GLY A 278 -10.89 -31.11 13.18
N ALA A 279 -11.11 -29.97 12.49
CA ALA A 279 -12.42 -29.64 11.94
C ALA A 279 -12.82 -30.58 10.79
N PHE A 280 -13.57 -31.63 11.13
CA PHE A 280 -14.44 -32.34 10.21
C PHE A 280 -15.70 -31.50 9.97
N VAL A 281 -16.00 -31.30 8.68
CA VAL A 281 -17.25 -30.81 8.07
C VAL A 281 -18.35 -30.44 9.07
N ALA A 282 -18.54 -29.15 9.30
CA ALA A 282 -19.75 -28.65 9.96
C ALA A 282 -20.84 -28.44 8.92
N GLU A 283 -21.82 -29.34 8.90
CA GLU A 283 -23.11 -29.16 8.24
C GLU A 283 -23.85 -28.00 8.93
N SER A 284 -24.22 -26.94 8.20
CA SER A 284 -25.06 -25.89 8.75
C SER A 284 -26.54 -26.30 8.73
N ILE A 285 -27.16 -26.30 9.90
CA ILE A 285 -28.60 -26.14 10.00
C ILE A 285 -28.89 -24.67 9.67
N GLY A 286 -29.36 -24.45 8.45
CA GLY A 286 -29.93 -23.17 8.00
C GLY A 286 -28.87 -22.14 7.58
N VAL A 287 -28.90 -21.78 6.29
CA VAL A 287 -28.03 -20.81 5.57
C VAL A 287 -26.67 -21.40 5.14
N PRO A 288 -26.45 -21.65 3.82
CA PRO A 288 -25.27 -22.35 3.35
C PRO A 288 -24.14 -21.36 3.01
N SER A 289 -23.25 -21.16 3.97
CA SER A 289 -21.90 -20.62 3.79
C SER A 289 -20.93 -21.80 3.86
N LEU A 290 -20.57 -22.34 2.70
CA LEU A 290 -19.66 -23.48 2.61
C LEU A 290 -18.23 -22.96 2.64
N CYS A 291 -17.23 -23.68 3.15
CA CYS A 291 -15.83 -23.42 2.82
C CYS A 291 -15.34 -24.70 2.14
N TYR A 292 -14.77 -24.64 0.94
CA TYR A 292 -14.25 -25.82 0.24
C TYR A 292 -12.73 -25.76 0.07
N LYS A 293 -12.17 -26.97 0.06
CA LYS A 293 -10.76 -27.32 -0.16
C LYS A 293 -10.27 -26.98 -1.56
#